data_AF-A0A1M6XG91-F1
#
_entry.id   AF-A0A1M6XG91-F1
#
_cell.length_a   1.000
_cell.length_b   1.000
_cell.length_c   1.000
_cell.angle_alpha   90.00
_cell.angle_beta   90.00
_cell.angle_gamma   90.00
#
_symmetry.space_group_name_H-M   'P 1'
#
loop_
_entity.id
_entity.type
_entity.pdbx_description
1 polymer ?
#
loop_
_entity_poly.entity_id
_entity_poly.type
_entity_poly.pdbx_seq_one_letter_code
_entity_poly.pdbx_strand_id
1 'polypeptide(L)'
;MATLFNRRFSFLSMPKPTTDSYGNAVYGEVSVRSVRGTVQPLNGKETVPAVALSRNTGTVKVYSTERLDFRAEDGSGLGYVKCGEYLYELVDELPNQNDLINHWKYIACLVPPSQVPEALQGVA
;
A
#
# COMPACT_ATOMS: atom_id res chain seq x y z
N MET A 1 -5.34 -3.56 22.85
CA MET A 1 -4.18 -4.23 22.23
C MET A 1 -3.32 -3.14 21.59
N ALA A 2 -2.12 -2.90 22.09
CA ALA A 2 -1.26 -1.81 21.58
C ALA A 2 -0.62 -2.24 20.26
N THR A 3 -0.78 -1.44 19.21
CA THR A 3 -0.10 -1.65 17.93
C THR A 3 1.39 -1.32 18.10
N LEU A 4 2.21 -2.36 18.29
CA LEU A 4 3.66 -2.21 18.40
C LEU A 4 4.27 -1.90 17.02
N PHE A 5 4.80 -0.69 16.87
CA PHE A 5 5.63 -0.26 15.73
C PHE A 5 7.06 -0.84 15.84
N ASN A 6 7.19 -2.16 15.86
CA ASN A 6 8.50 -2.82 15.99
C ASN A 6 8.99 -3.49 14.69
N ARG A 7 8.36 -3.17 13.55
CA ARG A 7 8.73 -3.72 12.24
C ARG A 7 9.05 -2.59 11.26
N ARG A 8 9.70 -2.96 10.17
CA ARG A 8 9.92 -2.10 9.00
C ARG A 8 9.32 -2.79 7.78
N PHE A 9 8.82 -1.99 6.85
CA PHE A 9 8.41 -2.41 5.52
C PHE A 9 9.02 -1.46 4.50
N SER A 10 9.05 -1.86 3.23
CA SER A 10 9.45 -0.97 2.14
C SER A 10 8.20 -0.32 1.57
N PHE A 11 8.17 1.00 1.56
CA PHE A 11 7.19 1.78 0.81
C PHE A 11 7.75 2.06 -0.58
N LEU A 12 6.94 1.78 -1.61
CA LEU A 12 7.25 2.06 -3.00
C LEU A 12 6.20 3.03 -3.52
N SER A 13 6.61 4.08 -4.23
CA SER A 13 5.68 5.00 -4.89
C SER A 13 6.09 5.21 -6.33
N MET A 14 5.13 5.22 -7.22
CA MET A 14 5.34 5.50 -8.65
C MET A 14 4.20 6.37 -9.18
N PRO A 15 4.44 7.21 -10.19
CA PRO A 15 3.35 7.89 -10.88
C PRO A 15 2.47 6.89 -11.62
N LYS A 16 1.23 7.29 -11.93
CA LYS A 16 0.34 6.47 -12.75
C LYS A 16 0.97 6.29 -14.14
N PRO A 17 0.99 5.07 -14.71
CA PRO A 17 1.53 4.86 -16.05
C PRO A 17 0.79 5.74 -17.06
N THR A 18 1.55 6.42 -17.91
CA THR A 18 1.01 7.18 -19.05
C THR A 18 1.18 6.39 -20.34
N THR A 19 0.58 6.87 -21.43
CA THR A 19 0.73 6.26 -22.75
C THR A 19 1.56 7.18 -23.65
N ASP A 20 2.53 6.62 -24.38
CA ASP A 20 3.25 7.38 -25.41
C ASP A 20 2.40 7.60 -26.68
N SER A 21 2.95 8.30 -27.67
CA SER A 21 2.29 8.56 -28.96
C SER A 21 2.02 7.30 -29.79
N TYR A 22 2.56 6.15 -29.39
CA TYR A 22 2.45 4.86 -30.07
C TYR A 22 1.55 3.86 -29.32
N GLY A 23 0.98 4.25 -28.18
CA GLY A 23 0.12 3.38 -27.38
C GLY A 23 0.85 2.54 -26.33
N ASN A 24 2.17 2.71 -26.16
CA ASN A 24 2.95 1.96 -25.18
C ASN A 24 2.84 2.58 -23.79
N ALA A 25 2.84 1.73 -22.76
CA ALA A 25 2.88 2.18 -21.38
C ALA A 25 4.27 2.78 -21.06
N VAL A 26 4.27 4.00 -20.55
CA VAL A 26 5.45 4.69 -20.02
C VAL A 26 5.30 4.75 -18.50
N TYR A 27 6.19 4.04 -17.81
CA TYR A 27 6.28 4.06 -16.36
C TYR A 27 7.24 5.17 -15.94
N GLY A 28 6.83 5.99 -14.97
CA GLY A 28 7.74 6.97 -14.37
C GLY A 28 8.65 6.35 -13.31
N GLU A 29 9.46 7.19 -12.67
CA GLU A 29 10.44 6.75 -11.67
C GLU A 29 9.76 6.13 -10.44
N VAL A 30 10.33 5.02 -9.97
CA VAL A 30 9.93 4.34 -8.75
C VAL A 30 10.80 4.85 -7.61
N SER A 31 10.16 5.40 -6.59
CA SER A 31 10.81 5.74 -5.32
C SER A 31 10.60 4.63 -4.30
N VAL A 32 11.65 4.28 -3.57
CA VAL A 32 11.64 3.22 -2.55
C VAL A 32 12.23 3.74 -1.26
N ARG A 33 11.54 3.55 -0.13
CA ARG A 33 12.08 3.88 1.19
C ARG A 33 11.64 2.87 2.25
N SER A 34 12.49 2.66 3.26
CA SER A 34 12.14 1.81 4.41
C SER A 34 11.42 2.63 5.46
N VAL A 35 10.23 2.18 5.85
CA VAL A 35 9.34 2.87 6.78
C VAL A 35 9.13 2.02 8.02
N ARG A 36 9.13 2.66 9.19
CA ARG A 36 8.80 1.99 10.46
C ARG A 36 7.29 1.88 10.58
N GLY A 37 6.82 0.67 10.84
CA GLY A 37 5.40 0.39 10.71
C GLY A 37 5.03 -1.03 11.09
N THR A 38 3.76 -1.38 10.91
CA THR A 38 3.31 -2.76 10.98
C THR A 38 2.18 -3.01 9.99
N VAL A 39 2.20 -4.19 9.38
CA VAL A 39 1.16 -4.67 8.48
C VAL A 39 0.37 -5.72 9.23
N GLN A 40 -0.95 -5.52 9.34
CA GLN A 40 -1.84 -6.40 10.09
C GLN A 40 -2.99 -6.86 9.19
N PRO A 41 -3.35 -8.15 9.18
CA PRO A 41 -4.54 -8.60 8.48
C PRO A 41 -5.79 -7.95 9.08
N LEU A 42 -6.76 -7.60 8.22
CA LEU A 42 -8.07 -7.16 8.68
C LEU A 42 -8.78 -8.29 9.43
N ASN A 43 -9.40 -7.97 10.55
CA ASN A 43 -10.23 -8.94 11.27
C ASN A 43 -11.63 -9.02 10.62
N GLY A 44 -12.32 -10.15 10.77
CA GLY A 44 -13.62 -10.40 10.13
C GLY A 44 -14.79 -9.52 10.61
N LYS A 45 -14.54 -8.56 11.52
CA LYS A 45 -15.52 -7.54 11.93
C LYS A 45 -15.29 -6.20 11.22
N GLU A 46 -14.14 -6.04 10.56
CA GLU A 46 -13.73 -4.84 9.83
C GLU A 46 -13.87 -5.01 8.31
N THR A 47 -14.45 -6.13 7.86
CA THR A 47 -14.71 -6.40 6.43
C THR A 47 -15.60 -5.32 5.84
N VAL A 48 -15.02 -4.53 4.94
CA VAL A 48 -15.73 -3.63 4.03
C VAL A 48 -16.65 -4.51 3.17
N PRO A 49 -17.97 -4.22 3.09
CA PRO A 49 -18.88 -4.98 2.25
C PRO A 49 -18.69 -4.55 0.80
N ALA A 50 -17.61 -5.03 0.18
CA ALA A 50 -17.42 -4.99 -1.26
C ALA A 50 -17.33 -6.44 -1.76
N VAL A 51 -18.28 -6.78 -2.63
CA VAL A 51 -18.54 -8.09 -3.24
C VAL A 51 -17.29 -8.61 -3.96
N ALA A 52 -16.41 -9.31 -3.24
CA ALA A 52 -15.35 -10.23 -3.73
C ALA A 52 -14.34 -10.65 -2.63
N LEU A 53 -14.47 -10.19 -1.38
CA LEU A 53 -13.41 -10.36 -0.38
C LEU A 53 -13.69 -11.51 0.59
N SER A 54 -13.30 -12.73 0.20
CA SER A 54 -13.04 -13.84 1.13
C SER A 54 -12.01 -13.41 2.19
N ARG A 55 -12.05 -13.99 3.40
CA ARG A 55 -11.05 -13.84 4.48
C ARG A 55 -9.58 -14.06 4.03
N ASN A 56 -9.37 -14.63 2.84
CA ASN A 56 -8.09 -14.91 2.18
C ASN A 56 -7.66 -13.88 1.12
N THR A 57 -8.36 -12.75 0.95
CA THR A 57 -8.12 -11.81 -0.17
C THR A 57 -6.94 -10.86 0.01
N GLY A 58 -6.14 -11.05 1.05
CA GLY A 58 -4.87 -10.33 1.20
C GLY A 58 -5.03 -8.84 1.53
N THR A 59 -6.21 -8.39 1.97
CA THR A 59 -6.39 -7.03 2.47
C THR A 59 -5.84 -6.87 3.88
N VAL A 60 -5.05 -5.83 4.09
CA VAL A 60 -4.31 -5.55 5.33
C VAL A 60 -4.48 -4.10 5.74
N LYS A 61 -4.38 -3.85 7.05
CA LYS A 61 -4.15 -2.53 7.61
C LYS A 61 -2.66 -2.28 7.71
N VAL A 62 -2.21 -1.17 7.15
CA VAL A 62 -0.84 -0.70 7.29
C VAL A 62 -0.84 0.45 8.28
N TYR A 63 -0.05 0.30 9.34
CA TYR A 63 0.20 1.35 10.30
C TYR A 63 1.61 1.88 10.06
N SER A 64 1.75 3.19 9.90
CA SER A 64 3.02 3.85 9.61
C SER A 64 3.31 4.94 10.63
N THR A 65 4.59 5.11 11.01
CA THR A 65 5.00 6.24 11.85
C THR A 65 5.08 7.57 11.09
N GLU A 66 5.12 7.52 9.76
CA GLU A 66 5.17 8.68 8.88
C GLU A 66 4.08 8.59 7.79
N ARG A 67 3.72 9.72 7.19
CA ARG A 67 2.74 9.75 6.12
C ARG A 67 3.31 9.06 4.87
N LEU A 68 2.52 8.19 4.26
CA LEU A 68 2.83 7.55 2.99
C LEU A 68 2.11 8.32 1.88
N ASP A 69 2.86 9.05 1.06
CA ASP A 69 2.30 9.83 -0.05
C ASP A 69 2.01 8.90 -1.23
N PHE A 70 0.98 8.07 -1.09
CA PHE A 70 0.64 7.01 -2.05
C PHE A 70 -0.27 7.48 -3.19
N ARG A 71 -0.93 8.62 -3.01
CA ARG A 71 -1.65 9.36 -4.04
C ARG A 71 -1.19 10.81 -3.99
N ALA A 72 -0.83 11.37 -5.15
CA ALA A 72 -0.65 12.80 -5.29
C ALA A 72 -2.01 13.51 -5.20
N GLU A 73 -1.98 14.81 -4.95
CA GLU A 73 -3.19 15.64 -4.74
C GLU A 73 -4.15 15.64 -5.94
N ASP A 74 -3.64 15.39 -7.14
CA ASP A 74 -4.40 15.26 -8.38
C ASP A 74 -4.96 13.84 -8.62
N GLY A 75 -4.74 12.92 -7.67
CA GLY A 75 -5.11 11.51 -7.78
C GLY A 75 -4.21 10.70 -8.70
N SER A 76 -3.14 11.29 -9.24
CA SER A 76 -2.06 10.56 -9.90
C SER A 76 -1.14 9.95 -8.84
N GLY A 77 -0.52 8.80 -9.12
CA GLY A 77 0.35 8.14 -8.15
C GLY A 77 -0.28 6.88 -7.54
N LEU A 78 0.58 5.88 -7.43
CA LEU A 78 0.30 4.57 -6.88
C LEU A 78 1.33 4.32 -5.80
N GLY A 79 0.90 3.87 -4.63
CA GLY A 79 1.80 3.47 -3.56
C GLY A 79 1.59 2.03 -3.16
N TYR A 80 2.70 1.37 -2.88
CA TYR A 80 2.77 -0.04 -2.53
C TYR A 80 3.59 -0.21 -1.26
N VAL A 81 3.30 -1.29 -0.53
CA VAL A 81 4.00 -1.70 0.68
C VAL A 81 4.49 -3.13 0.47
N LYS A 82 5.81 -3.32 0.48
CA LYS A 82 6.45 -4.63 0.47
C LYS A 82 6.82 -5.03 1.89
N CYS A 83 6.34 -6.19 2.33
CA CYS A 83 6.62 -6.75 3.64
C CYS A 83 6.93 -8.26 3.50
N GLY A 84 8.22 -8.61 3.57
CA GLY A 84 8.67 -9.96 3.20
C GLY A 84 8.49 -10.20 1.70
N GLU A 85 7.91 -11.34 1.34
CA GLU A 85 7.64 -11.76 -0.05
C GLU A 85 6.33 -11.20 -0.63
N TYR A 86 5.60 -10.38 0.14
CA TYR A 86 4.28 -9.89 -0.24
C TYR A 86 4.30 -8.40 -0.57
N LEU A 87 3.66 -8.05 -1.69
CA LEU A 87 3.43 -6.67 -2.13
C LEU A 87 1.95 -6.32 -1.94
N TYR A 88 1.68 -5.17 -1.32
CA TYR A 88 0.33 -4.67 -1.09
C TYR A 88 0.18 -3.28 -1.72
N GLU A 89 -0.87 -3.04 -2.49
CA GLU A 89 -1.23 -1.71 -3.02
C GLU A 89 -2.05 -0.94 -1.98
N LEU A 90 -1.67 0.30 -1.69
CA LEU A 90 -2.43 1.19 -0.80
C LEU A 90 -3.67 1.71 -1.52
N VAL A 91 -4.84 1.45 -0.94
CA VAL A 91 -6.14 1.76 -1.54
C VAL A 91 -6.79 2.97 -0.86
N ASP A 92 -6.60 3.11 0.45
CA ASP A 92 -7.25 4.17 1.22
C ASP A 92 -6.44 4.60 2.46
N GLU A 93 -6.59 5.86 2.85
CA GLU A 93 -6.06 6.42 4.10
C GLU A 93 -7.21 6.52 5.11
N LEU A 94 -7.06 5.84 6.25
CA LEU A 94 -8.06 5.90 7.31
C LEU A 94 -7.77 7.07 8.26
N PRO A 95 -8.82 7.73 8.78
CA PRO A 95 -8.65 8.85 9.69
C PRO A 95 -7.83 8.46 10.93
N ASN A 96 -6.89 9.33 11.30
CA ASN A 96 -6.04 9.17 12.48
C ASN A 96 -6.86 9.43 13.76
N GLN A 97 -7.58 8.42 14.22
CA GLN A 97 -8.50 8.52 15.38
C GLN A 97 -7.88 8.03 16.72
N ASN A 98 -6.56 8.06 16.91
CA ASN A 98 -5.98 7.56 18.15
C ASN A 98 -5.00 8.55 18.78
N ASP A 99 -5.45 9.26 19.82
CA ASP A 99 -4.71 10.32 20.51
C ASP A 99 -3.52 9.81 21.35
N LEU A 100 -3.35 8.49 21.48
CA LEU A 100 -2.31 7.90 22.33
C LEU A 100 -0.95 7.74 21.63
N ILE A 101 -0.93 7.51 20.31
CA ILE A 101 0.30 7.35 19.53
C ILE A 101 0.03 7.95 18.15
N ASN A 102 0.79 8.95 17.75
CA ASN A 102 0.65 9.53 16.42
C ASN A 102 1.11 8.53 15.35
N HIS A 103 0.19 8.09 14.50
CA HIS A 103 0.48 7.17 13.40
C HIS A 103 -0.54 7.31 12.29
N TRP A 104 -0.13 6.93 11.09
CA TRP A 104 -0.98 6.89 9.91
C TRP A 104 -1.52 5.48 9.70
N LYS A 105 -2.77 5.39 9.24
CA LYS A 105 -3.47 4.13 9.02
C LYS A 105 -3.89 4.06 7.56
N TYR A 106 -3.62 2.94 6.92
CA TYR A 106 -3.99 2.71 5.53
C TYR A 106 -4.67 1.36 5.37
N ILE A 107 -5.52 1.24 4.36
CA ILE A 107 -5.98 -0.03 3.83
C ILE A 107 -5.14 -0.36 2.61
N ALA A 108 -4.65 -1.59 2.54
CA ALA A 108 -3.89 -2.10 1.42
C ALA A 108 -4.42 -3.46 0.96
N CYS A 109 -4.32 -3.76 -0.33
CA CYS A 109 -4.72 -5.03 -0.93
C CYS A 109 -3.51 -5.77 -1.48
N LEU A 110 -3.45 -7.09 -1.29
CA LEU A 110 -2.38 -7.92 -1.85
C LEU A 110 -2.42 -7.83 -3.37
N VAL A 111 -1.26 -7.54 -3.96
CA VAL A 111 -1.06 -7.55 -5.42
C VAL A 111 -0.67 -8.97 -5.82
N PRO A 112 -1.47 -9.66 -6.64
CA PRO A 112 -1.09 -10.96 -7.18
C PRO A 112 0.20 -10.85 -8.02
N PRO A 113 1.08 -11.87 -8.04
CA PRO A 113 2.31 -11.84 -8.83
C PRO A 113 2.10 -11.50 -10.32
N SER A 114 0.97 -11.93 -10.90
CA SER A 114 0.60 -11.65 -12.30
C SER A 114 0.16 -10.21 -12.57
N GLN A 115 -0.07 -9.42 -11.52
CA GLN A 115 -0.54 -8.03 -11.59
C GLN A 115 0.50 -7.04 -11.05
N VAL A 116 1.70 -7.50 -10.70
CA VAL A 116 2.80 -6.62 -10.29
C VAL A 116 3.19 -5.74 -11.49
N PRO A 117 3.11 -4.40 -11.36
CA PRO A 117 3.54 -3.49 -12.42
C PRO A 117 4.97 -3.80 -12.88
N GLU A 118 5.22 -3.76 -14.18
CA GLU A 118 6.55 -4.04 -14.75
C GLU A 118 7.64 -3.20 -14.10
N ALA A 119 7.36 -1.93 -13.81
CA ALA A 119 8.28 -1.01 -13.12
C ALA A 119 8.72 -1.50 -11.72
N LEU A 120 7.95 -2.40 -11.10
CA LEU A 120 8.24 -2.96 -9.78
C LEU A 120 8.81 -4.39 -9.85
N GLN A 121 8.85 -5.02 -11.03
CA GLN A 121 9.40 -6.36 -11.21
C GLN A 121 10.93 -6.31 -11.01
N GLY A 122 11.39 -6.74 -9.83
CA GLY A 122 12.81 -6.70 -9.41
C GLY A 122 13.07 -5.89 -8.14
N VAL A 123 12.09 -5.07 -7.71
CA VAL A 123 12.11 -4.34 -6.44
C VAL A 123 11.05 -4.91 -5.48
N ALA A 124 9.90 -5.29 -6.05
CA ALA A 124 8.79 -5.99 -5.39
C ALA A 124 9.19 -7.37 -4.87
#